data_AF-A0A231P046-F1
#
_entry.id   AF-A0A231P046-F1
#
_cell.length_a   1.000
_cell.length_b   1.000
_cell.length_c   1.000
_cell.angle_alpha   90.00
_cell.angle_beta   90.00
_cell.angle_gamma   90.00
#
_symmetry.space_group_name_H-M   'P 1'
#
loop_
_entity.id
_entity.type
_entity.pdbx_description
1 polymer ?
#
loop_
_entity_poly.entity_id
_entity_poly.type
_entity_poly.pdbx_seq_one_letter_code
_entity_poly.pdbx_strand_id
1 'polypeptide(L)'
;MTTPEFWIGVRQFLIRKDVPQALFSVGVTALCFLLGSAALQWLYASKIATKPIIITSLIIFTALVLASVVFFAMKASLKFHIALSEKMDKIVEFSHAMKSLGLLELNDQIAYIIKQEIPLYVSSVPILNDYLEDATVKRYVFLMNKEKIKYYKGDNRLCIRAATYEQMVQELAKEISALESAAVAQKEIEINALTDTLAKTVAQADKLREDNEKLRNICKTQSGRETAIDNSSIRRVVFWRVAGPLVNALCEQGSRERPYTRTDIQAAFDVAVEEFPDLKEEIKQLLLAGKAVQPSEDKKPKSKSEFDLNGWAMEAIREGLGDLAKRGGGRNPKR
;
A
#
# COMPACT_ATOMS: atom_id res chain seq x y z
N MET A 1 -15.80 -28.66 55.28
CA MET A 1 -15.78 -29.14 53.88
C MET A 1 -14.98 -28.13 53.07
N THR A 2 -13.69 -28.39 52.88
CA THR A 2 -12.81 -27.56 52.03
C THR A 2 -12.69 -28.25 50.68
N THR A 3 -13.05 -27.53 49.62
CA THR A 3 -13.09 -28.04 48.24
C THR A 3 -11.67 -28.34 47.71
N PRO A 4 -11.53 -29.31 46.78
CA PRO A 4 -10.23 -29.71 46.23
C PRO A 4 -9.45 -28.55 45.57
N GLU A 5 -10.15 -27.52 45.10
CA GLU A 5 -9.54 -26.32 44.51
C GLU A 5 -8.76 -25.45 45.51
N PHE A 6 -9.16 -25.43 46.79
CA PHE A 6 -8.42 -24.71 47.83
C PHE A 6 -7.04 -25.34 48.03
N TRP A 7 -6.95 -26.67 48.02
CA TRP A 7 -5.68 -27.39 48.16
C TRP A 7 -4.79 -27.25 46.92
N ILE A 8 -5.37 -27.13 45.72
CA ILE A 8 -4.63 -26.89 44.49
C ILE A 8 -4.09 -25.44 44.47
N GLY A 9 -4.90 -24.47 44.87
CA GLY A 9 -4.50 -23.06 45.01
C GLY A 9 -3.41 -22.86 46.07
N VAL A 10 -3.53 -23.52 47.22
CA VAL A 10 -2.50 -23.51 48.28
C VAL A 10 -1.23 -24.22 47.81
N ARG A 11 -1.32 -25.34 47.08
CA ARG A 11 -0.15 -26.01 46.47
C ARG A 11 0.54 -25.12 45.46
N GLN A 12 -0.19 -24.48 44.55
CA GLN A 12 0.40 -23.57 43.58
C GLN A 12 0.98 -22.32 44.25
N PHE A 13 0.35 -21.79 45.29
CA PHE A 13 0.87 -20.67 46.08
C PHE A 13 2.17 -21.02 46.83
N LEU A 14 2.25 -22.23 47.41
CA LEU A 14 3.45 -22.76 48.09
C LEU A 14 4.60 -23.08 47.12
N ILE A 15 4.31 -23.33 45.84
CA ILE A 15 5.33 -23.58 44.81
C ILE A 15 5.84 -22.27 44.18
N ARG A 16 5.00 -21.22 44.16
CA ARG A 16 5.29 -19.95 43.46
C ARG A 16 5.99 -18.90 44.33
N LYS A 17 5.86 -18.98 45.64
CA LYS A 17 6.68 -18.23 46.60
C LYS A 17 7.50 -19.24 47.39
N ASP A 18 8.76 -18.93 47.68
CA ASP A 18 9.76 -19.76 48.39
C ASP A 18 9.36 -20.11 49.85
N VAL A 19 8.10 -20.45 50.12
CA VAL A 19 7.51 -20.75 51.43
C VAL A 19 8.07 -22.05 52.03
N PRO A 20 8.32 -23.14 51.26
CA PRO A 20 9.02 -24.31 51.81
C PRO A 20 10.45 -23.97 52.25
N GLN A 21 11.09 -23.03 51.54
CA GLN A 21 12.44 -22.56 51.81
C GLN A 21 12.49 -21.66 53.05
N ALA A 22 11.50 -20.79 53.23
CA ALA A 22 11.31 -19.97 54.43
C ALA A 22 11.00 -20.83 55.66
N LEU A 23 10.10 -21.81 55.54
CA LEU A 23 9.74 -22.71 56.65
C LEU A 23 10.90 -23.63 57.06
N PHE A 24 11.67 -24.14 56.09
CA PHE A 24 12.86 -24.95 56.38
C PHE A 24 13.98 -24.10 57.01
N SER A 25 14.22 -22.89 56.50
CA SER A 25 15.21 -21.95 57.05
C SER A 25 14.86 -21.53 58.48
N VAL A 26 13.59 -21.20 58.76
CA VAL A 26 13.13 -20.82 60.09
C VAL A 26 13.21 -22.01 61.05
N GLY A 27 12.83 -23.21 60.61
CA GLY A 27 12.88 -24.43 61.43
C GLY A 27 14.31 -24.82 61.84
N VAL A 28 15.26 -24.81 60.89
CA VAL A 28 16.67 -25.11 61.18
C VAL A 28 17.30 -24.04 62.08
N THR A 29 16.98 -22.76 61.85
CA THR A 29 17.48 -21.65 62.67
C THR A 29 16.99 -21.77 64.12
N ALA A 30 15.71 -22.10 64.33
CA ALA A 30 15.15 -22.27 65.66
C ALA A 30 15.78 -23.45 66.42
N LEU A 31 15.99 -24.60 65.76
CA LEU A 31 16.60 -25.78 66.38
C LEU A 31 18.04 -25.50 66.83
N CYS A 32 18.84 -24.84 65.98
CA CYS A 32 20.21 -24.49 66.31
C CYS A 32 20.32 -23.43 67.41
N PHE A 33 19.38 -22.48 67.49
CA PHE A 33 19.33 -21.50 68.57
C PHE A 33 19.02 -22.17 69.92
N LEU A 34 18.13 -23.17 69.93
CA LEU A 34 17.81 -23.95 71.13
C LEU A 34 18.99 -24.83 71.58
N LEU A 35 19.66 -25.51 70.65
CA LEU A 35 20.84 -26.33 70.97
C LEU A 35 22.05 -25.48 71.40
N GLY A 36 22.27 -24.35 70.73
CA GLY A 36 23.31 -23.38 71.09
C GLY A 36 23.10 -22.78 72.48
N SER A 37 21.85 -22.43 72.82
CA SER A 37 21.51 -21.89 74.15
C SER A 37 21.67 -22.94 75.25
N ALA A 38 21.31 -24.20 75.00
CA ALA A 38 21.53 -25.31 75.95
C ALA A 38 23.02 -25.60 76.20
N ALA A 39 23.86 -25.60 75.15
CA ALA A 39 25.31 -25.77 75.28
C ALA A 39 25.95 -24.61 76.07
N LEU A 40 25.44 -23.38 75.90
CA LEU A 40 25.88 -22.19 76.62
C LEU A 40 25.56 -22.25 78.12
N GLN A 41 24.37 -22.74 78.49
CA GLN A 41 24.00 -22.95 79.89
C GLN A 41 24.91 -23.97 80.57
N TRP A 42 25.32 -25.02 79.84
CA TRP A 42 26.23 -26.06 80.34
C TRP A 42 27.67 -25.56 80.54
N LEU A 43 28.20 -24.75 79.60
CA LEU A 43 29.54 -24.13 79.70
C LEU A 43 29.62 -23.06 80.80
N TYR A 44 28.53 -22.34 81.03
CA TYR A 44 28.45 -21.36 82.12
C TYR A 44 28.47 -22.02 83.50
N ALA A 45 27.81 -23.17 83.64
CA ALA A 45 27.82 -23.96 84.87
C ALA A 45 29.23 -24.50 85.22
N SER A 46 30.12 -24.66 84.24
CA SER A 46 31.45 -25.25 84.40
C SER A 46 32.60 -24.24 84.69
N LYS A 47 32.32 -22.93 84.80
CA LYS A 47 33.24 -21.86 85.31
C LYS A 47 34.59 -21.66 84.60
N ILE A 48 34.77 -22.11 83.36
CA ILE A 48 36.05 -22.09 82.62
C ILE A 48 36.41 -20.70 82.00
N ALA A 49 35.56 -19.68 82.15
CA ALA A 49 35.55 -18.48 81.31
C ALA A 49 35.06 -17.21 82.05
N THR A 50 35.64 -16.03 81.79
CA THR A 50 34.97 -14.76 82.17
C THR A 50 33.77 -14.50 81.26
N LYS A 51 32.62 -14.32 81.91
CA LYS A 51 31.27 -14.46 81.34
C LYS A 51 31.03 -13.71 80.02
N PRO A 52 31.40 -12.43 79.82
CA PRO A 52 30.90 -11.69 78.66
C PRO A 52 31.63 -12.00 77.35
N ILE A 53 32.95 -12.24 77.37
CA ILE A 53 33.78 -12.37 76.15
C ILE A 53 33.58 -13.74 75.49
N ILE A 54 33.48 -14.80 76.30
CA ILE A 54 33.27 -16.16 75.78
C ILE A 54 31.84 -16.35 75.29
N ILE A 55 30.87 -15.65 75.88
CA ILE A 55 29.48 -15.63 75.40
C ILE A 55 29.39 -14.90 74.05
N THR A 56 30.02 -13.73 73.89
CA THR A 56 29.96 -12.98 72.63
C THR A 56 30.69 -13.69 71.49
N SER A 57 31.88 -14.25 71.73
CA SER A 57 32.61 -14.98 70.68
C SER A 57 31.89 -16.27 70.24
N LEU A 58 31.26 -16.99 71.17
CA LEU A 58 30.50 -18.20 70.85
C LEU A 58 29.20 -17.89 70.09
N ILE A 59 28.51 -16.79 70.43
CA ILE A 59 27.32 -16.33 69.68
C ILE A 59 27.70 -15.95 68.25
N ILE A 60 28.79 -15.20 68.07
CA ILE A 60 29.26 -14.79 66.74
C ILE A 60 29.68 -16.01 65.93
N PHE A 61 30.43 -16.95 66.53
CA PHE A 61 30.88 -18.15 65.84
C PHE A 61 29.72 -19.08 65.48
N THR A 62 28.75 -19.30 66.37
CA THR A 62 27.57 -20.12 66.07
C THR A 62 26.68 -19.47 65.02
N ALA A 63 26.51 -18.15 65.03
CA ALA A 63 25.79 -17.43 63.98
C ALA A 63 26.50 -17.54 62.62
N LEU A 64 27.83 -17.45 62.57
CA LEU A 64 28.63 -17.63 61.35
C LEU A 64 28.56 -19.05 60.81
N VAL A 65 28.67 -20.06 61.67
CA VAL A 65 28.53 -21.47 61.28
C VAL A 65 27.11 -21.73 60.77
N LEU A 66 26.08 -21.17 61.43
CA LEU A 66 24.71 -21.31 60.99
C LEU A 66 24.46 -20.65 59.64
N ALA A 67 24.95 -19.42 59.43
CA ALA A 67 24.88 -18.74 58.15
C ALA A 67 25.60 -19.53 57.05
N SER A 68 26.76 -20.13 57.37
CA SER A 68 27.50 -20.98 56.43
C SER A 68 26.76 -22.27 56.09
N VAL A 69 26.19 -22.97 57.08
CA VAL A 69 25.39 -24.19 56.89
C VAL A 69 24.11 -23.88 56.12
N VAL A 70 23.41 -22.79 56.43
CA VAL A 70 22.22 -22.34 55.69
C VAL A 70 22.59 -21.95 54.27
N PHE A 71 23.70 -21.25 54.05
CA PHE A 71 24.20 -20.91 52.71
C PHE A 71 24.60 -22.15 51.90
N PHE A 72 25.27 -23.12 52.52
CA PHE A 72 25.63 -24.38 51.88
C PHE A 72 24.38 -25.22 51.58
N ALA A 73 23.40 -25.23 52.48
CA ALA A 73 22.10 -25.88 52.28
C ALA A 73 21.28 -25.19 51.20
N MET A 74 21.31 -23.85 51.08
CA MET A 74 20.71 -23.11 49.97
C MET A 74 21.42 -23.43 48.65
N LYS A 75 22.76 -23.45 48.64
CA LYS A 75 23.55 -23.82 47.45
C LYS A 75 23.32 -25.27 47.04
N ALA A 76 23.13 -26.16 48.01
CA ALA A 76 22.78 -27.56 47.78
C ALA A 76 21.31 -27.69 47.32
N SER A 77 20.36 -26.94 47.90
CA SER A 77 18.94 -26.98 47.52
C SER A 77 18.70 -26.40 46.13
N LEU A 78 19.47 -25.39 45.71
CA LEU A 78 19.53 -24.91 44.34
C LEU A 78 20.04 -25.99 43.36
N LYS A 79 20.83 -26.96 43.84
CA LYS A 79 21.24 -28.16 43.07
C LYS A 79 20.28 -29.34 43.24
N PHE A 80 19.50 -29.40 44.32
CA PHE A 80 18.43 -30.39 44.51
C PHE A 80 17.28 -30.03 43.59
N HIS A 81 17.32 -30.65 42.42
CA HIS A 81 16.20 -30.64 41.52
C HIS A 81 14.99 -31.30 42.20
N ILE A 82 14.12 -30.49 42.79
CA ILE A 82 12.82 -30.97 43.27
C ILE A 82 12.06 -31.44 42.03
N ALA A 83 11.98 -32.75 41.87
CA ALA A 83 11.26 -33.42 40.81
C ALA A 83 9.93 -33.87 41.38
N LEU A 84 8.83 -33.22 40.97
CA LEU A 84 7.49 -33.60 41.40
C LEU A 84 6.93 -34.63 40.41
N SER A 85 6.55 -35.79 40.92
CA SER A 85 5.88 -36.82 40.10
C SER A 85 4.41 -36.48 39.94
N GLU A 86 3.90 -36.53 38.71
CA GLU A 86 2.52 -36.25 38.34
C GLU A 86 2.05 -37.34 37.37
N LYS A 87 0.79 -37.76 37.48
CA LYS A 87 0.14 -38.62 36.47
C LYS A 87 -0.57 -37.71 35.46
N MET A 88 -0.40 -38.00 34.17
CA MET A 88 -1.01 -37.24 33.09
C MET A 88 -1.70 -38.15 32.10
N ASP A 89 -2.91 -37.78 31.72
CA ASP A 89 -3.75 -38.55 30.80
C ASP A 89 -3.10 -38.68 29.41
N LYS A 90 -2.44 -37.62 28.94
CA LYS A 90 -1.74 -37.62 27.66
C LYS A 90 -0.57 -36.65 27.61
N ILE A 91 0.55 -37.12 27.08
CA ILE A 91 1.77 -36.35 26.85
C ILE A 91 2.24 -36.51 25.41
N VAL A 92 2.91 -35.48 24.88
CA VAL A 92 3.47 -35.45 23.53
C VAL A 92 4.99 -35.39 23.63
N GLU A 93 5.67 -36.15 22.79
CA GLU A 93 7.13 -36.13 22.72
C GLU A 93 7.62 -34.74 22.28
N PHE A 94 8.66 -34.28 22.96
CA PHE A 94 9.14 -32.91 22.81
C PHE A 94 9.61 -32.57 21.39
N SER A 95 10.41 -33.44 20.78
CA SER A 95 10.96 -33.23 19.43
C SER A 95 9.86 -33.20 18.38
N HIS A 96 8.85 -34.06 18.51
CA HIS A 96 7.66 -34.09 17.68
C HIS A 96 6.88 -32.77 17.82
N ALA A 97 6.56 -32.38 19.06
CA ALA A 97 5.85 -31.13 19.35
C ALA A 97 6.58 -29.89 18.82
N MET A 98 7.91 -29.84 18.94
CA MET A 98 8.68 -28.71 18.43
C MET A 98 8.76 -28.70 16.90
N LYS A 99 8.91 -29.87 16.27
CA LYS A 99 8.95 -29.99 14.80
C LYS A 99 7.62 -29.56 14.16
N SER A 100 6.49 -29.92 14.76
CA SER A 100 5.18 -29.50 14.25
C SER A 100 4.92 -28.00 14.40
N LEU A 101 5.58 -27.34 15.36
CA LEU A 101 5.62 -25.88 15.48
C LEU A 101 6.66 -25.22 14.56
N GLY A 102 7.36 -25.99 13.71
CA GLY A 102 8.37 -25.48 12.78
C GLY A 102 9.74 -25.19 13.41
N LEU A 103 9.97 -25.58 14.67
CA LEU A 103 11.22 -25.34 15.39
C LEU A 103 12.17 -26.53 15.24
N LEU A 104 13.21 -26.38 14.40
CA LEU A 104 14.13 -27.47 14.08
C LEU A 104 15.37 -27.52 14.99
N GLU A 105 15.92 -26.36 15.34
CA GLU A 105 17.15 -26.27 16.13
C GLU A 105 16.87 -26.31 17.64
N LEU A 106 17.71 -27.03 18.39
CA LEU A 106 17.54 -27.16 19.85
C LEU A 106 17.61 -25.79 20.57
N ASN A 107 18.42 -24.85 20.08
CA ASN A 107 18.52 -23.53 20.68
C ASN A 107 17.21 -22.76 20.55
N ASP A 108 16.61 -22.78 19.36
CA ASP A 108 15.35 -22.10 19.06
C ASP A 108 14.20 -22.73 19.83
N GLN A 109 14.20 -24.06 19.92
CA GLN A 109 13.26 -24.81 20.76
C GLN A 109 13.33 -24.36 22.23
N ILE A 110 14.52 -24.29 22.81
CA ILE A 110 14.72 -23.85 24.20
C ILE A 110 14.31 -22.37 24.37
N ALA A 111 14.70 -21.50 23.44
CA ALA A 111 14.34 -20.09 23.48
C ALA A 111 12.81 -19.90 23.43
N TYR A 112 12.11 -20.65 22.58
CA TYR A 112 10.66 -20.63 22.47
C TYR A 112 9.98 -21.07 23.78
N ILE A 113 10.41 -22.19 24.37
CA ILE A 113 9.88 -22.70 25.65
C ILE A 113 10.05 -21.70 26.77
N ILE A 114 11.22 -21.05 26.84
CA ILE A 114 11.50 -20.04 27.86
C ILE A 114 10.60 -18.83 27.63
N LYS A 115 10.49 -18.35 26.39
CA LYS A 115 9.68 -17.18 26.04
C LYS A 115 8.20 -17.39 26.34
N GLN A 116 7.69 -18.60 26.07
CA GLN A 116 6.28 -18.97 26.26
C GLN A 116 6.01 -19.61 27.63
N GLU A 117 7.00 -19.65 28.53
CA GLU A 117 6.91 -20.26 29.86
C GLU A 117 6.36 -21.69 29.86
N ILE A 118 6.66 -22.47 28.81
CA ILE A 118 6.11 -23.80 28.61
C ILE A 118 6.72 -24.78 29.64
N PRO A 119 5.89 -25.48 30.44
CA PRO A 119 6.39 -26.45 31.40
C PRO A 119 6.88 -27.72 30.69
N LEU A 120 8.14 -28.08 30.96
CA LEU A 120 8.74 -29.32 30.48
C LEU A 120 8.64 -30.44 31.53
N TYR A 121 8.43 -31.65 31.03
CA TYR A 121 8.28 -32.86 31.82
C TYR A 121 9.23 -33.95 31.32
N VAL A 122 9.60 -34.86 32.22
CA VAL A 122 10.38 -36.05 31.90
C VAL A 122 9.53 -37.28 32.22
N SER A 123 9.17 -38.04 31.18
CA SER A 123 8.48 -39.31 31.33
C SER A 123 9.34 -40.32 32.06
N SER A 124 8.70 -41.16 32.89
CA SER A 124 9.39 -42.26 33.58
C SER A 124 9.84 -43.35 32.61
N VAL A 125 9.19 -43.45 31.44
CA VAL A 125 9.49 -44.40 30.37
C VAL A 125 9.81 -43.67 29.06
N PRO A 126 10.69 -44.22 28.20
CA PRO A 126 10.92 -43.68 26.86
C PRO A 126 9.63 -43.63 26.05
N ILE A 127 9.45 -42.54 25.33
CA ILE A 127 8.30 -42.26 24.48
C ILE A 127 8.70 -42.70 23.06
N LEU A 128 8.22 -43.87 22.64
CA LEU A 128 8.59 -44.47 21.35
C LEU A 128 7.74 -43.94 20.19
N ASN A 129 6.51 -43.53 20.47
CA ASN A 129 5.57 -42.93 19.52
C ASN A 129 5.55 -41.41 19.70
N ASP A 130 4.75 -40.69 18.90
CA ASP A 130 4.62 -39.23 19.03
C ASP A 130 3.97 -38.79 20.36
N TYR A 131 3.21 -39.68 21.00
CA TYR A 131 2.51 -39.44 22.26
C TYR A 131 2.49 -40.68 23.16
N LEU A 132 2.20 -40.45 24.44
CA LEU A 132 1.96 -41.50 25.43
C LEU A 132 0.74 -41.13 26.28
N GLU A 133 -0.12 -42.11 26.53
CA GLU A 133 -1.29 -41.99 27.39
C GLU A 133 -1.00 -42.51 28.80
N ASP A 134 -1.72 -42.00 29.80
CA ASP A 134 -1.63 -42.41 31.21
C ASP A 134 -0.19 -42.44 31.78
N ALA A 135 0.60 -41.43 31.41
CA ALA A 135 2.02 -41.37 31.71
C ALA A 135 2.29 -40.84 33.12
N THR A 136 3.26 -41.46 33.82
CA THR A 136 3.84 -40.87 35.03
C THR A 136 5.05 -40.04 34.66
N VAL A 137 4.96 -38.74 34.88
CA VAL A 137 6.00 -37.77 34.52
C VAL A 137 6.58 -37.06 35.72
N LYS A 138 7.83 -36.62 35.60
CA LYS A 138 8.52 -35.79 36.58
C LYS A 138 8.64 -34.37 36.05
N ARG A 139 8.07 -33.41 36.78
CA ARG A 139 8.30 -31.99 36.54
C ARG A 139 9.50 -31.54 37.35
N TYR A 140 10.51 -31.03 36.67
CA TYR A 140 11.68 -30.45 37.31
C TYR A 140 11.50 -28.94 37.39
N VAL A 141 11.61 -28.37 38.59
CA VAL A 141 11.54 -26.91 38.79
C VAL A 141 12.65 -26.17 38.00
N PHE A 142 13.79 -26.84 37.76
CA PHE A 142 14.96 -26.29 37.05
C PHE A 142 15.41 -27.18 35.87
N LEU A 143 14.50 -27.59 34.98
CA LEU A 143 14.89 -28.37 33.79
C LEU A 143 15.65 -27.53 32.74
N MET A 144 15.72 -26.20 32.88
CA MET A 144 16.26 -25.28 31.86
C MET A 144 17.79 -25.37 31.63
N ASN A 145 18.45 -26.42 32.13
CA ASN A 145 19.83 -26.72 31.75
C ASN A 145 19.84 -27.41 30.38
N LYS A 146 20.44 -26.74 29.39
CA LYS A 146 20.58 -27.22 28.01
C LYS A 146 21.17 -28.62 27.89
N GLU A 147 22.14 -29.00 28.72
CA GLU A 147 22.75 -30.34 28.70
C GLU A 147 21.75 -31.42 29.14
N LYS A 148 20.92 -31.12 30.15
CA LYS A 148 19.88 -32.04 30.63
C LYS A 148 18.74 -32.17 29.64
N ILE A 149 18.33 -31.06 29.03
CA ILE A 149 17.34 -31.07 27.95
C ILE A 149 17.86 -31.95 26.80
N LYS A 150 19.11 -31.76 26.39
CA LYS A 150 19.75 -32.57 25.34
C LYS A 150 19.78 -34.06 25.73
N TYR A 151 20.12 -34.37 26.97
CA TYR A 151 20.14 -35.74 27.49
C TYR A 151 18.74 -36.39 27.44
N TYR A 152 17.72 -35.77 28.03
CA TYR A 152 16.37 -36.34 28.08
C TYR A 152 15.67 -36.35 26.72
N LYS A 153 16.02 -35.40 25.83
CA LYS A 153 15.63 -35.44 24.42
C LYS A 153 16.24 -36.64 23.70
N GLY A 154 17.53 -36.93 23.93
CA GLY A 154 18.20 -38.10 23.35
C GLY A 154 17.70 -39.45 23.89
N ASP A 155 17.21 -39.49 25.13
CA ASP A 155 16.59 -40.67 25.76
C ASP A 155 15.08 -40.79 25.44
N ASN A 156 14.54 -39.92 24.57
CA ASN A 156 13.11 -39.84 24.21
C ASN A 156 12.17 -39.76 25.42
N ARG A 157 12.58 -39.11 26.51
CA ARG A 157 11.76 -38.96 27.73
C ARG A 157 11.24 -37.56 27.93
N LEU A 158 11.80 -36.58 27.21
CA LEU A 158 11.37 -35.19 27.31
C LEU A 158 9.99 -35.01 26.65
N CYS A 159 9.04 -34.41 27.36
CA CYS A 159 7.68 -34.28 26.90
C CYS A 159 6.98 -33.00 27.38
N ILE A 160 5.87 -32.71 26.71
CA ILE A 160 4.95 -31.61 27.03
C ILE A 160 3.55 -32.21 27.23
N ARG A 161 2.74 -31.58 28.08
CA ARG A 161 1.34 -31.94 28.25
C ARG A 161 0.58 -31.76 26.94
N ALA A 162 -0.27 -32.72 26.56
CA ALA A 162 -1.02 -32.66 25.30
C ALA A 162 -1.91 -31.40 25.18
N ALA A 163 -2.64 -31.04 26.24
CA ALA A 163 -3.47 -29.82 26.24
C ALA A 163 -2.66 -28.54 25.97
N THR A 164 -1.45 -28.44 26.52
CA THR A 164 -0.56 -27.31 26.26
C THR A 164 -0.08 -27.32 24.81
N TYR A 165 0.25 -28.49 24.27
CA TYR A 165 0.61 -28.63 22.86
C TYR A 165 -0.52 -28.24 21.91
N GLU A 166 -1.74 -28.72 22.15
CA GLU A 166 -2.92 -28.39 21.34
C GLU A 166 -3.21 -26.88 21.36
N GLN A 167 -3.06 -26.23 22.52
CA GLN A 167 -3.20 -24.79 22.61
C GLN A 167 -2.16 -24.06 21.76
N MET A 168 -0.89 -24.47 21.82
CA MET A 168 0.18 -23.86 21.01
C MET A 168 -0.09 -24.01 19.51
N VAL A 169 -0.54 -25.18 19.07
CA VAL A 169 -0.87 -25.42 17.65
C VAL A 169 -2.06 -24.56 17.21
N GLN A 170 -3.08 -24.42 18.04
CA GLN A 170 -4.24 -23.56 17.74
C GLN A 170 -3.86 -22.08 17.69
N GLU A 171 -3.00 -21.60 18.58
CA GLU A 171 -2.49 -20.23 18.56
C GLU A 171 -1.67 -19.96 17.30
N LEU A 172 -0.76 -20.87 16.93
CA LEU A 172 0.01 -20.77 15.70
C LEU A 172 -0.90 -20.75 14.46
N ALA A 173 -1.92 -21.61 14.40
CA ALA A 173 -2.87 -21.62 13.29
C ALA A 173 -3.65 -20.30 13.17
N LYS A 174 -4.04 -19.71 14.31
CA LYS A 174 -4.69 -18.39 14.34
C LYS A 174 -3.76 -17.30 13.84
N GLU A 175 -2.51 -17.27 14.29
CA GLU A 175 -1.51 -16.29 13.83
C GLU A 175 -1.25 -16.39 12.32
N ILE A 176 -1.08 -17.61 11.80
CA ILE A 176 -0.91 -17.84 10.36
C ILE A 176 -2.14 -17.35 9.59
N SER A 177 -3.35 -17.72 10.02
CA SER A 177 -4.58 -17.29 9.34
C SER A 177 -4.76 -15.77 9.35
N ALA A 178 -4.38 -15.10 10.44
CA ALA A 178 -4.43 -13.66 10.54
C ALA A 178 -3.43 -13.01 9.58
N LEU A 179 -2.20 -13.50 9.53
CA LEU A 179 -1.17 -13.03 8.60
C LEU A 179 -1.57 -13.23 7.14
N GLU A 180 -2.09 -14.41 6.79
CA GLU A 180 -2.58 -14.71 5.44
C GLU A 180 -3.73 -13.79 5.06
N SER A 181 -4.70 -13.57 5.96
CA SER A 181 -5.82 -12.64 5.70
C SER A 181 -5.35 -11.21 5.47
N ALA A 182 -4.37 -10.73 6.24
CA ALA A 182 -3.79 -9.41 6.07
C ALA A 182 -3.03 -9.28 4.74
N ALA A 183 -2.29 -10.33 4.36
CA ALA A 183 -1.58 -10.38 3.08
C ALA A 183 -2.55 -10.38 1.90
N VAL A 184 -3.67 -11.12 1.98
CA VAL A 184 -4.73 -11.12 0.95
C VAL A 184 -5.37 -9.73 0.84
N ALA A 185 -5.73 -9.10 1.96
CA ALA A 185 -6.31 -7.76 1.96
C ALA A 185 -5.36 -6.72 1.33
N GLN A 186 -4.06 -6.81 1.62
CA GLN A 186 -3.05 -5.93 1.02
C GLN A 186 -2.95 -6.15 -0.50
N LYS A 187 -3.00 -7.41 -0.95
CA LYS A 187 -2.99 -7.75 -2.38
C LYS A 187 -4.24 -7.26 -3.10
N GLU A 188 -5.39 -7.29 -2.45
CA GLU A 188 -6.64 -6.76 -3.01
C GLU A 188 -6.57 -5.23 -3.20
N ILE A 189 -5.98 -4.50 -2.25
CA ILE A 189 -5.72 -3.06 -2.39
C ILE A 189 -4.80 -2.78 -3.59
N GLU A 190 -3.72 -3.55 -3.75
CA GLU A 190 -2.79 -3.41 -4.88
C GLU A 190 -3.49 -3.68 -6.23
N ILE A 191 -4.32 -4.73 -6.30
CA ILE A 191 -5.09 -5.08 -7.50
C ILE A 191 -6.08 -3.97 -7.87
N ASN A 192 -6.78 -3.41 -6.88
CA ASN A 192 -7.72 -2.32 -7.12
C ASN A 192 -7.00 -1.07 -7.65
N ALA A 193 -5.85 -0.71 -7.06
CA ALA A 193 -5.05 0.42 -7.55
C ALA A 193 -4.53 0.22 -8.98
N LEU A 194 -4.10 -1.01 -9.32
CA LEU A 194 -3.68 -1.36 -10.68
C LEU A 194 -4.85 -1.33 -11.66
N THR A 195 -6.03 -1.80 -11.25
CA THR A 195 -7.24 -1.79 -12.08
C THR A 195 -7.69 -0.37 -12.38
N ASP A 196 -7.67 0.53 -11.39
CA ASP A 196 -7.96 1.95 -11.59
C ASP A 196 -6.95 2.63 -12.53
N THR A 197 -5.67 2.28 -12.38
CA THR A 197 -4.61 2.80 -13.26
C THR A 197 -4.81 2.30 -14.68
N LEU A 198 -5.12 1.01 -14.86
CA LEU A 198 -5.40 0.41 -16.16
C LEU A 198 -6.60 1.09 -16.82
N ALA A 199 -7.71 1.27 -16.09
CA ALA A 199 -8.90 1.96 -16.60
C ALA A 199 -8.58 3.38 -17.10
N LYS A 200 -7.77 4.14 -16.36
CA LYS A 200 -7.30 5.48 -16.79
C LYS A 200 -6.45 5.41 -18.06
N THR A 201 -5.52 4.45 -18.15
CA THR A 201 -4.65 4.29 -19.33
C THR A 201 -5.43 3.87 -20.57
N VAL A 202 -6.42 2.97 -20.43
CA VAL A 202 -7.30 2.55 -21.53
C VAL A 202 -8.12 3.74 -22.04
N ALA A 203 -8.72 4.52 -21.13
CA ALA A 203 -9.45 5.73 -21.51
C ALA A 203 -8.58 6.77 -22.24
N GLN A 204 -7.30 6.91 -21.82
CA GLN A 204 -6.34 7.77 -22.53
C GLN A 204 -5.99 7.23 -23.92
N ALA A 205 -5.80 5.91 -24.05
CA ALA A 205 -5.50 5.27 -25.33
C ALA A 205 -6.66 5.42 -26.32
N ASP A 206 -7.91 5.27 -25.86
CA ASP A 206 -9.10 5.45 -26.70
C ASP A 206 -9.22 6.90 -27.18
N LYS A 207 -8.99 7.88 -26.30
CA LYS A 207 -8.97 9.30 -26.70
C LYS A 207 -7.90 9.59 -27.74
N LEU A 208 -6.67 9.08 -27.54
CA LEU A 208 -5.58 9.25 -28.51
C LEU A 208 -5.86 8.57 -29.84
N ARG A 209 -6.60 7.46 -29.83
CA ARG A 209 -7.05 6.76 -31.03
C ARG A 209 -8.07 7.59 -31.81
N GLU A 210 -9.05 8.18 -31.12
CA GLU A 210 -10.06 9.06 -31.73
C GLU A 210 -9.40 10.32 -32.33
N ASP A 211 -8.48 10.95 -31.60
CA ASP A 211 -7.75 12.13 -32.07
C ASP A 211 -6.86 11.81 -33.28
N ASN A 212 -6.20 10.64 -33.30
CA ASN A 212 -5.45 10.19 -34.47
C ASN A 212 -6.34 9.97 -35.69
N GLU A 213 -7.53 9.43 -35.52
CA GLU A 213 -8.47 9.20 -36.61
C GLU A 213 -8.96 10.53 -37.21
N LYS A 214 -9.30 11.51 -36.35
CA LYS A 214 -9.64 12.87 -36.77
C LYS A 214 -8.50 13.52 -37.56
N LEU A 215 -7.27 13.46 -37.05
CA LEU A 215 -6.10 14.02 -37.72
C LEU A 215 -5.84 13.34 -39.08
N ARG A 216 -5.94 12.01 -39.15
CA ARG A 216 -5.81 11.28 -40.43
C ARG A 216 -6.85 11.73 -41.45
N ASN A 217 -8.09 11.98 -41.03
CA ASN A 217 -9.15 12.45 -41.93
C ASN A 217 -8.90 13.89 -42.41
N ILE A 218 -8.38 14.76 -41.54
CA ILE A 218 -7.96 16.12 -41.93
C ILE A 218 -6.85 16.03 -42.98
N CYS A 219 -5.78 15.28 -42.71
CA CYS A 219 -4.67 15.15 -43.66
C CYS A 219 -5.11 14.57 -45.01
N LYS A 220 -6.03 13.60 -45.04
CA LYS A 220 -6.58 13.04 -46.29
C LYS A 220 -7.33 14.06 -47.13
N THR A 221 -8.04 15.00 -46.51
CA THR A 221 -8.86 16.00 -47.23
C THR A 221 -8.11 17.28 -47.56
N GLN A 222 -6.94 17.49 -46.96
CA GLN A 222 -6.16 18.70 -47.12
C GLN A 222 -5.61 18.87 -48.55
N SER A 223 -5.02 17.84 -49.15
CA SER A 223 -4.50 17.91 -50.53
C SER A 223 -5.61 18.19 -51.56
N GLY A 224 -6.80 17.61 -51.36
CA GLY A 224 -7.98 17.89 -52.18
C GLY A 224 -8.49 19.32 -52.02
N ARG A 225 -8.41 19.89 -50.81
CA ARG A 225 -8.76 21.29 -50.56
C ARG A 225 -7.75 22.25 -51.19
N GLU A 226 -6.45 21.98 -51.06
CA GLU A 226 -5.38 22.79 -51.65
C GLU A 226 -5.51 22.80 -53.18
N THR A 227 -5.66 21.64 -53.82
CA THR A 227 -5.89 21.55 -55.27
C THR A 227 -7.19 22.22 -55.73
N ALA A 228 -8.26 22.16 -54.94
CA ALA A 228 -9.50 22.89 -55.24
C ALA A 228 -9.33 24.42 -55.13
N ILE A 229 -8.57 24.89 -54.13
CA ILE A 229 -8.24 26.31 -53.97
C ILE A 229 -7.36 26.79 -55.13
N ASP A 230 -6.33 26.04 -55.50
CA ASP A 230 -5.44 26.36 -56.62
C ASP A 230 -6.18 26.40 -57.95
N ASN A 231 -7.05 25.41 -58.21
CA ASN A 231 -7.89 25.43 -59.41
C ASN A 231 -8.87 26.60 -59.41
N SER A 232 -9.43 26.96 -58.24
CA SER A 232 -10.29 28.14 -58.12
C SER A 232 -9.51 29.44 -58.35
N SER A 233 -8.30 29.58 -57.83
CA SER A 233 -7.48 30.79 -57.98
C SER A 233 -7.03 30.95 -59.44
N ILE A 234 -6.59 29.87 -60.10
CA ILE A 234 -6.23 29.85 -61.52
C ILE A 234 -7.42 30.25 -62.40
N ARG A 235 -8.62 29.68 -62.15
CA ARG A 235 -9.83 30.05 -62.92
C ARG A 235 -10.12 31.55 -62.82
N ARG A 236 -9.93 32.16 -61.65
CA ARG A 236 -10.20 33.59 -61.41
C ARG A 236 -9.19 34.54 -62.05
N VAL A 237 -8.09 34.06 -62.61
CA VAL A 237 -7.09 34.90 -63.31
C VAL A 237 -7.74 35.69 -64.45
N VAL A 238 -8.65 35.08 -65.19
CA VAL A 238 -9.34 35.74 -66.31
C VAL A 238 -10.18 36.93 -65.83
N PHE A 239 -10.84 36.80 -64.68
CA PHE A 239 -11.54 37.91 -64.03
C PHE A 239 -10.58 39.04 -63.63
N TRP A 240 -9.44 38.70 -63.03
CA TRP A 240 -8.46 39.69 -62.59
C TRP A 240 -7.75 40.44 -63.73
N ARG A 241 -7.70 39.87 -64.94
CA ARG A 241 -7.21 40.59 -66.13
C ARG A 241 -8.05 41.82 -66.47
N VAL A 242 -9.34 41.82 -66.11
CA VAL A 242 -10.24 42.97 -66.30
C VAL A 242 -10.39 43.76 -65.00
N ALA A 243 -10.61 43.07 -63.88
CA ALA A 243 -10.82 43.71 -62.59
C ALA A 243 -9.57 44.45 -62.06
N GLY A 244 -8.36 43.96 -62.36
CA GLY A 244 -7.11 44.57 -61.89
C GLY A 244 -6.89 45.99 -62.44
N PRO A 245 -6.86 46.19 -63.76
CA PRO A 245 -6.77 47.52 -64.36
C PRO A 245 -7.91 48.45 -63.92
N LEU A 246 -9.14 47.91 -63.82
CA LEU A 246 -10.28 48.66 -63.32
C LEU A 246 -10.07 49.16 -61.88
N VAL A 247 -9.62 48.29 -60.97
CA VAL A 247 -9.34 48.67 -59.58
C VAL A 247 -8.28 49.77 -59.52
N ASN A 248 -7.22 49.68 -60.32
CA ASN A 248 -6.20 50.73 -60.38
C ASN A 248 -6.78 52.07 -60.85
N ALA A 249 -7.57 52.06 -61.92
CA ALA A 249 -8.22 53.26 -62.43
C ALA A 249 -9.18 53.89 -61.40
N LEU A 250 -9.97 53.07 -60.70
CA LEU A 250 -10.85 53.52 -59.64
C LEU A 250 -10.08 54.03 -58.40
N CYS A 251 -8.92 53.46 -58.09
CA CYS A 251 -8.05 53.96 -57.03
C CYS A 251 -7.45 55.34 -57.36
N GLU A 252 -7.09 55.57 -58.62
CA GLU A 252 -6.56 56.86 -59.08
C GLU A 252 -7.64 57.96 -59.14
N GLN A 253 -8.86 57.59 -59.51
CA GLN A 253 -9.98 58.53 -59.67
C GLN A 253 -10.81 58.72 -58.39
N GLY A 254 -10.68 57.81 -57.43
CA GLY A 254 -11.50 57.74 -56.24
C GLY A 254 -11.12 58.77 -55.17
N SER A 255 -12.11 59.21 -54.40
CA SER A 255 -11.90 60.02 -53.19
C SER A 255 -12.51 59.34 -51.97
N ARG A 256 -11.83 59.42 -50.83
CA ARG A 256 -12.33 58.91 -49.54
C ARG A 256 -13.60 59.59 -49.07
N GLU A 257 -13.86 60.81 -49.53
CA GLU A 257 -15.07 61.57 -49.22
C GLU A 257 -16.31 61.04 -49.96
N ARG A 258 -16.09 60.34 -51.09
CA ARG A 258 -17.16 59.75 -51.90
C ARG A 258 -16.80 58.31 -52.28
N PRO A 259 -16.93 57.37 -51.34
CA PRO A 259 -16.61 55.97 -51.61
C PRO A 259 -17.59 55.36 -52.63
N TYR A 260 -17.06 54.56 -53.54
CA TYR A 260 -17.82 53.85 -54.57
C TYR A 260 -18.81 52.87 -53.94
N THR A 261 -20.05 52.92 -54.42
CA THR A 261 -21.08 51.94 -54.05
C THR A 261 -20.96 50.68 -54.92
N ARG A 262 -21.66 49.62 -54.52
CA ARG A 262 -21.71 48.37 -55.33
C ARG A 262 -22.25 48.63 -56.74
N THR A 263 -23.17 49.57 -56.91
CA THR A 263 -23.73 49.92 -58.23
C THR A 263 -22.72 50.69 -59.08
N ASP A 264 -21.91 51.57 -58.48
CA ASP A 264 -20.85 52.29 -59.20
C ASP A 264 -19.79 51.31 -59.69
N ILE A 265 -19.40 50.36 -58.84
CA ILE A 265 -18.44 49.30 -59.18
C ILE A 265 -19.00 48.39 -60.29
N GLN A 266 -20.27 48.00 -60.21
CA GLN A 266 -20.91 47.19 -61.26
C GLN A 266 -20.90 47.91 -62.60
N ALA A 267 -21.30 49.20 -62.63
CA ALA A 267 -21.33 49.96 -63.87
C ALA A 267 -19.93 50.15 -64.47
N ALA A 268 -18.92 50.41 -63.64
CA ALA A 268 -17.54 50.54 -64.10
C ALA A 268 -16.98 49.22 -64.61
N PHE A 269 -17.36 48.09 -64.00
CA PHE A 269 -16.99 46.77 -64.49
C PHE A 269 -17.65 46.42 -65.82
N ASP A 270 -18.94 46.74 -65.99
CA ASP A 270 -19.65 46.53 -67.26
C ASP A 270 -18.95 47.26 -68.42
N VAL A 271 -18.44 48.47 -68.16
CA VAL A 271 -17.64 49.21 -69.15
C VAL A 271 -16.26 48.58 -69.36
N ALA A 272 -15.55 48.21 -68.29
CA ALA A 272 -14.21 47.64 -68.40
C ALA A 272 -14.20 46.32 -69.18
N VAL A 273 -15.24 45.48 -69.04
CA VAL A 273 -15.36 44.22 -69.78
C VAL A 273 -15.49 44.45 -71.30
N GLU A 274 -16.04 45.58 -71.73
CA GLU A 274 -16.13 45.94 -73.16
C GLU A 274 -14.75 46.15 -73.81
N GLU A 275 -13.75 46.56 -73.04
CA GLU A 275 -12.36 46.75 -73.51
C GLU A 275 -11.62 45.42 -73.75
N PHE A 276 -12.18 44.29 -73.28
CA PHE A 276 -11.60 42.96 -73.41
C PHE A 276 -12.58 41.98 -74.10
N PRO A 277 -12.88 42.17 -75.40
CA PRO A 277 -13.88 41.38 -76.12
C PRO A 277 -13.60 39.87 -76.10
N ASP A 278 -12.31 39.49 -76.15
CA ASP A 278 -11.87 38.09 -76.16
C ASP A 278 -12.11 37.38 -74.82
N LEU A 279 -12.26 38.11 -73.72
CA LEU A 279 -12.44 37.54 -72.38
C LEU A 279 -13.91 37.48 -71.94
N LYS A 280 -14.83 38.08 -72.69
CA LYS A 280 -16.24 38.24 -72.29
C LYS A 280 -16.92 36.92 -71.96
N GLU A 281 -16.86 35.94 -72.86
CA GLU A 281 -17.57 34.67 -72.65
C GLU A 281 -16.99 33.88 -71.46
N GLU A 282 -15.67 33.89 -71.29
CA GLU A 282 -15.01 33.25 -70.15
C GLU A 282 -15.35 33.92 -68.82
N ILE A 283 -15.37 35.26 -68.77
CA ILE A 283 -15.76 36.03 -67.57
C ILE A 283 -17.23 35.76 -67.24
N LYS A 284 -18.11 35.75 -68.24
CA LYS A 284 -19.53 35.44 -68.07
C LYS A 284 -19.72 34.06 -67.47
N GLN A 285 -19.09 33.04 -68.05
CA GLN A 285 -19.18 31.67 -67.54
C GLN A 285 -18.61 31.54 -66.12
N LEU A 286 -17.51 32.24 -65.81
CA LEU A 286 -16.90 32.24 -64.48
C LEU A 286 -17.81 32.90 -63.42
N LEU A 287 -18.43 34.03 -63.75
CA LEU A 287 -19.37 34.72 -62.86
C LEU A 287 -20.68 33.92 -62.68
N LEU A 288 -21.11 33.19 -63.72
CA LEU A 288 -22.27 32.30 -63.67
C LEU A 288 -22.01 30.97 -62.94
N ALA A 289 -20.79 30.45 -62.99
CA ALA A 289 -20.44 29.19 -62.32
C ALA A 289 -20.62 29.25 -60.78
N GLY A 290 -20.55 30.45 -60.19
CA GLY A 290 -20.87 30.69 -58.78
C GLY A 290 -22.37 30.72 -58.45
N LYS A 291 -23.27 30.67 -59.43
CA LYS A 291 -24.74 30.73 -59.23
C LYS A 291 -25.42 29.38 -59.00
N ALA A 292 -24.68 28.27 -58.94
CA ALA A 292 -25.28 26.98 -58.61
C ALA A 292 -25.57 26.87 -57.09
N VAL A 293 -26.86 26.69 -56.79
CA VAL A 293 -27.46 26.31 -55.49
C VAL A 293 -27.87 27.46 -54.54
N GLN A 294 -29.01 28.09 -54.87
CA GLN A 294 -30.21 28.11 -53.99
C GLN A 294 -31.41 28.62 -54.81
N PRO A 295 -32.53 27.88 -54.91
CA PRO A 295 -33.77 28.42 -55.45
C PRO A 295 -34.42 29.29 -54.36
N SER A 296 -33.98 30.54 -54.23
CA SER A 296 -34.75 31.52 -53.45
C SER A 296 -35.80 32.14 -54.37
N GLU A 297 -37.02 31.63 -54.27
CA GLU A 297 -38.23 32.38 -54.60
C GLU A 297 -38.22 33.67 -53.78
N ASP A 298 -37.77 34.78 -54.38
CA ASP A 298 -38.14 36.16 -54.05
C ASP A 298 -37.32 37.12 -54.94
N LYS A 299 -37.79 37.30 -56.18
CA LYS A 299 -37.17 38.20 -57.15
C LYS A 299 -37.51 39.66 -56.81
N LYS A 300 -36.60 40.35 -56.13
CA LYS A 300 -36.39 41.79 -56.36
C LYS A 300 -35.81 41.99 -57.78
N PRO A 301 -36.06 43.14 -58.44
CA PRO A 301 -35.81 43.31 -59.87
C PRO A 301 -34.34 43.03 -60.22
N LYS A 302 -34.14 42.15 -61.20
CA LYS A 302 -32.83 41.77 -61.75
C LYS A 302 -32.07 43.03 -62.20
N SER A 303 -30.80 43.14 -61.79
CA SER A 303 -29.86 44.05 -62.45
C SER A 303 -29.81 43.69 -63.95
N LYS A 304 -29.69 44.72 -64.81
CA LYS A 304 -29.77 44.60 -66.28
C LYS A 304 -28.42 44.19 -66.91
N SER A 305 -27.39 43.95 -66.10
CA SER A 305 -26.04 43.68 -66.58
C SER A 305 -25.86 42.21 -67.00
N GLU A 306 -25.19 42.02 -68.13
CA GLU A 306 -24.76 40.71 -68.63
C GLU A 306 -23.65 40.09 -67.77
N PHE A 307 -22.92 40.91 -66.99
CA PHE A 307 -21.75 40.55 -66.18
C PHE A 307 -21.93 40.88 -64.68
N ASP A 308 -23.04 40.40 -64.11
CA ASP A 308 -23.44 40.61 -62.71
C ASP A 308 -22.36 40.14 -61.70
N LEU A 309 -21.73 41.09 -61.01
CA LEU A 309 -20.68 40.86 -60.01
C LEU A 309 -21.30 40.41 -58.67
N ASN A 310 -21.36 39.10 -58.45
CA ASN A 310 -22.05 38.53 -57.29
C ASN A 310 -21.07 37.86 -56.31
N GLY A 311 -21.37 37.98 -55.02
CA GLY A 311 -20.62 37.31 -53.95
C GLY A 311 -19.12 37.66 -53.97
N TRP A 312 -18.29 36.69 -54.36
CA TRP A 312 -16.83 36.77 -54.29
C TRP A 312 -16.24 37.84 -55.23
N ALA A 313 -16.80 38.04 -56.44
CA ALA A 313 -16.21 38.94 -57.44
C ALA A 313 -16.34 40.42 -57.05
N MET A 314 -17.51 40.81 -56.53
CA MET A 314 -17.74 42.17 -56.01
C MET A 314 -16.94 42.44 -54.74
N GLU A 315 -16.87 41.48 -53.82
CA GLU A 315 -16.07 41.67 -52.60
C GLU A 315 -14.57 41.73 -52.89
N ALA A 316 -14.07 40.98 -53.88
CA ALA A 316 -12.68 41.06 -54.31
C ALA A 316 -12.31 42.45 -54.84
N ILE A 317 -13.16 43.08 -55.66
CA ILE A 317 -12.95 44.45 -56.14
C ILE A 317 -13.04 45.45 -54.98
N ARG A 318 -14.02 45.31 -54.09
CA ARG A 318 -14.15 46.18 -52.90
C ARG A 318 -12.97 46.07 -51.95
N GLU A 319 -12.40 44.87 -51.80
CA GLU A 319 -11.20 44.65 -51.01
C GLU A 319 -9.99 45.36 -51.64
N GLY A 320 -9.82 45.26 -52.96
CA GLY A 320 -8.80 46.00 -53.71
C GLY A 320 -8.93 47.53 -53.61
N LEU A 321 -10.17 48.04 -53.55
CA LEU A 321 -10.45 49.46 -53.37
C LEU A 321 -10.33 49.94 -51.90
N GLY A 322 -10.31 49.02 -50.94
CA GLY A 322 -10.18 49.32 -49.51
C GLY A 322 -11.23 50.33 -49.01
N ASP A 323 -10.76 51.48 -48.50
CA ASP A 323 -11.60 52.55 -47.94
C ASP A 323 -12.32 53.38 -49.03
N LEU A 324 -11.91 53.24 -50.30
CA LEU A 324 -12.59 53.87 -51.43
C LEU A 324 -13.87 53.14 -51.83
N ALA A 325 -14.15 51.97 -51.26
CA ALA A 325 -15.41 51.27 -51.45
C ALA A 325 -16.30 51.36 -50.20
N LYS A 326 -17.59 51.64 -50.41
CA LYS A 326 -18.57 51.75 -49.33
C LYS A 326 -18.85 50.38 -48.72
N ARG A 327 -18.12 49.99 -47.67
CA ARG A 327 -18.39 48.79 -46.86
C ARG A 327 -19.84 48.87 -46.35
N GLY A 328 -20.64 47.85 -46.64
CA GLY A 328 -22.04 47.81 -46.21
C GLY A 328 -22.11 47.98 -44.69
N GLY A 329 -22.93 48.91 -44.22
CA GLY A 329 -23.15 49.09 -42.78
C GLY A 329 -23.66 47.81 -42.15
N GLY A 330 -22.94 47.33 -41.13
CA GLY A 330 -23.45 46.38 -40.14
C GLY A 330 -23.05 44.91 -40.32
N ARG A 331 -21.84 44.55 -39.89
CA ARG A 331 -21.63 43.39 -39.01
C ARG A 331 -20.34 43.56 -38.22
N ASN A 332 -20.46 44.11 -37.01
CA ASN A 332 -19.40 44.00 -36.01
C ASN A 332 -19.12 42.51 -35.77
N PRO A 333 -17.88 42.01 -35.88
CA PRO A 333 -17.52 40.72 -35.34
C PRO A 333 -17.51 40.88 -33.81
N LYS A 334 -18.47 40.25 -33.12
CA LYS A 334 -18.38 40.11 -31.66
C LYS A 334 -17.12 39.31 -31.36
N ARG A 335 -16.20 39.95 -30.64
CA ARG A 335 -15.13 39.31 -29.88
C ARG A 335 -15.71 38.49 -28.74
#